data_AF-A0AAV0PWA1-F1
#
_entry.id   AF-A0AAV0PWA1-F1
#
_cell.length_a   1.000
_cell.length_b   1.000
_cell.length_c   1.000
_cell.angle_alpha   90.00
_cell.angle_beta   90.00
_cell.angle_gamma   90.00
#
_symmetry.space_group_name_H-M   'P 1'
#
loop_
_entity.id
_entity.type
_entity.pdbx_description
1 polymer ?
#
loop_
_entity_poly.entity_id
_entity_poly.type
_entity_poly.pdbx_seq_one_letter_code
_entity_poly.pdbx_strand_id
1 'polypeptide(L)'
;TYLIIDQKLTSQVHEIVGRINGKFGTLTSVPIHHLDRSLDFTALCALYAVTDVALVTSLRDGMNLVSYEFVACQAAKKGVLILSEFAGAAQSLGAGALLVNPWNISDVATSIRYALNMSEDEREKRFHHNFMHVTTHTSQEWAATFVSELNDTVVEAQLRTRQVLPVLPIDTAVSRYTCSHNRLLILGFNGSLTEPVDSSGRRGGQIRELEPRLNPELKEPLKKLCGDEKTTVIVLSGSDRSVLDNNFEEFNMWLAAENGMFLRLTSGDWMTTMPENLNMDWVDSVKHVFEYFTERTPRSHFELRETSLVWNYKYADVEFGRLQARDLLQHLWTGPISNAALDVVHGGRSVEVRAVGVTKGAAIDRILGEIVHNKNMKAPIDYVLCIGHFLNKDEDIYSFFEPELPAMTHISSRATSPDPYGYASRGSKPKLPGSRTPKSQAHLMKQRSLSTLERSNFGTSSWRQLGRDDRASHEGSSVLDLKGENYFSCAVSKKRTNARYLLRSSSDVVELLKELADTVP
;
A
#
# COMPACT_ATOMS: atom_id res chain seq x y z
N THR A 1 35.46 17.23 1.29
CA THR A 1 34.75 17.75 2.47
C THR A 1 35.67 17.62 3.66
N TYR A 2 36.37 18.70 4.00
CA TYR A 2 37.29 18.71 5.14
C TYR A 2 36.47 18.66 6.43
N LEU A 3 36.65 17.59 7.20
CA LEU A 3 36.15 17.47 8.56
C LEU A 3 36.66 18.67 9.37
N ILE A 4 35.75 19.50 9.87
CA ILE A 4 36.02 20.34 11.03
C ILE A 4 36.25 19.34 12.16
N ILE A 5 37.51 18.99 12.37
CA ILE A 5 37.92 18.27 13.57
C ILE A 5 37.71 19.26 14.70
N ASP A 6 36.65 19.06 15.47
CA ASP A 6 36.36 19.86 16.65
C ASP A 6 37.58 19.77 17.58
N GLN A 7 38.33 20.87 17.70
CA GLN A 7 39.56 20.94 18.50
C GLN A 7 39.31 20.50 19.94
N LYS A 8 38.09 20.70 20.44
CA LYS A 8 37.66 20.25 21.76
C LYS A 8 37.61 18.73 21.86
N LEU A 9 37.12 18.04 20.83
CA LEU A 9 37.05 16.59 20.79
C LEU A 9 38.45 15.97 20.68
N THR A 10 39.32 16.51 19.82
CA THR A 10 40.71 16.05 19.73
C THR A 10 41.43 16.19 21.07
N SER A 11 41.26 17.33 21.75
CA SER A 11 41.85 17.54 23.07
C SER A 11 41.34 16.53 24.11
N GLN A 12 40.05 16.23 24.10
CA GLN A 12 39.48 15.20 25.00
C GLN A 12 40.02 13.82 24.71
N VAL A 13 40.16 13.44 23.43
CA VAL A 13 40.76 12.15 23.04
C VAL A 13 42.21 12.07 23.50
N HIS A 14 43.01 13.12 23.28
CA HIS A 14 44.41 13.17 23.73
C HIS A 14 44.54 13.06 25.24
N GLU A 15 43.67 13.74 25.99
CA GLU A 15 43.64 13.66 27.46
C GLU A 15 43.32 12.23 27.93
N ILE A 16 42.32 11.59 27.33
CA ILE A 16 41.93 10.21 27.67
C ILE A 16 43.05 9.23 27.33
N VAL A 17 43.64 9.34 26.14
CA VAL A 17 44.79 8.52 25.72
C VAL A 17 45.97 8.70 26.68
N GLY A 18 46.30 9.95 27.03
CA GLY A 18 47.36 10.27 27.99
C GLY A 18 47.09 9.68 29.37
N ARG A 19 45.85 9.79 29.87
CA ARG A 19 45.43 9.22 31.16
C ARG A 19 45.54 7.69 31.18
N ILE A 20 45.13 7.02 30.11
CA ILE A 20 45.21 5.56 30.01
C ILE A 20 46.67 5.11 29.90
N ASN A 21 47.46 5.73 29.02
CA ASN A 21 48.88 5.43 28.87
C ASN A 21 49.67 5.71 30.15
N GLY A 22 49.33 6.76 30.90
CA GLY A 22 49.96 7.03 32.20
C GLY A 22 49.60 6.00 33.28
N LYS A 23 48.40 5.40 33.23
CA LYS A 23 47.94 4.41 34.21
C LYS A 23 48.43 2.99 33.92
N PHE A 24 48.47 2.61 32.65
CA PHE A 24 48.74 1.22 32.23
C PHE A 24 50.05 1.06 31.43
N GLY A 25 50.70 2.17 31.07
CA GLY A 25 52.02 2.15 30.44
C GLY A 25 53.11 1.73 31.41
N THR A 26 54.17 1.17 30.86
CA THR A 26 55.40 0.80 31.57
C THR A 26 56.58 1.50 30.92
N LEU A 27 57.77 1.39 31.50
CA LEU A 27 58.99 2.00 30.94
C LEU A 27 59.30 1.51 29.51
N THR A 28 58.83 0.31 29.16
CA THR A 28 59.14 -0.37 27.90
C THR A 28 57.96 -0.51 26.94
N SER A 29 56.72 -0.22 27.36
CA SER A 29 55.53 -0.44 26.54
C SER A 29 54.43 0.59 26.81
N VAL A 30 53.80 1.05 25.72
CA VAL A 30 52.67 1.98 25.74
C VAL A 30 51.42 1.26 25.19
N PRO A 31 50.30 1.22 25.92
CA PRO A 31 49.15 0.40 25.54
C PRO A 31 48.30 1.00 24.40
N ILE A 32 48.24 2.33 24.26
CA ILE A 32 47.51 3.00 23.18
C ILE A 32 48.48 3.83 22.32
N HIS A 33 48.58 3.44 21.05
CA HIS A 33 49.25 4.23 20.01
C HIS A 33 48.20 5.03 19.22
N HIS A 34 48.04 6.31 19.57
CA HIS A 34 47.17 7.23 18.83
C HIS A 34 47.93 7.86 17.66
N LEU A 35 47.40 7.77 16.44
CA LEU A 35 48.05 8.23 15.22
C LEU A 35 47.21 9.32 14.53
N ASP A 36 47.50 10.59 14.80
CA ASP A 36 46.83 11.75 14.18
C ASP A 36 47.44 12.15 12.83
N ARG A 37 47.84 11.17 12.03
CA ARG A 37 48.42 11.40 10.70
C ARG A 37 47.89 10.39 9.71
N SER A 38 47.81 10.79 8.44
CA SER A 38 47.63 9.82 7.37
C SER A 38 48.82 8.86 7.34
N LEU A 39 48.51 7.58 7.19
CA LEU A 39 49.50 6.53 6.95
C LEU A 39 49.53 6.23 5.45
N ASP A 40 50.70 5.83 4.96
CA ASP A 40 50.78 5.27 3.62
C ASP A 40 49.93 3.99 3.53
N PHE A 41 49.31 3.76 2.38
CA PHE A 41 48.40 2.64 2.18
C PHE A 41 49.08 1.29 2.45
N THR A 42 50.33 1.14 2.00
CA THR A 42 51.11 -0.09 2.22
C THR A 42 51.36 -0.34 3.71
N ALA A 43 51.67 0.72 4.47
CA ALA A 43 51.87 0.65 5.90
C ALA A 43 50.56 0.32 6.64
N LEU A 44 49.43 0.86 6.18
CA LEU A 44 48.12 0.57 6.73
C LEU A 44 47.70 -0.89 6.49
N CYS A 45 47.92 -1.43 5.29
CA CYS A 45 47.70 -2.85 5.00
C CYS A 45 48.57 -3.76 5.88
N ALA A 46 49.83 -3.38 6.13
CA ALA A 46 50.69 -4.13 7.04
C ALA A 46 50.14 -4.15 8.47
N LEU A 47 49.62 -3.00 8.96
CA LEU A 47 48.95 -2.94 10.26
C LEU A 47 47.69 -3.81 10.28
N TYR A 48 46.87 -3.77 9.24
CA TYR A 48 45.69 -4.64 9.15
C TYR A 48 46.09 -6.11 9.20
N ALA A 49 47.11 -6.54 8.45
CA ALA A 49 47.53 -7.94 8.41
C ALA A 49 47.98 -8.49 9.78
N VAL A 50 48.54 -7.63 10.65
CA VAL A 50 48.98 -8.03 12.00
C VAL A 50 47.94 -7.79 13.09
N THR A 51 46.79 -7.18 12.78
CA THR A 51 45.76 -6.82 13.77
C THR A 51 44.90 -8.03 14.14
N ASP A 52 44.64 -8.25 15.44
CA ASP A 52 43.74 -9.33 15.90
C ASP A 52 42.27 -8.99 15.76
N VAL A 53 41.91 -7.75 16.10
CA VAL A 53 40.52 -7.26 16.09
C VAL A 53 40.48 -5.86 15.50
N ALA A 54 39.66 -5.64 14.48
CA ALA A 54 39.31 -4.31 13.99
C ALA A 54 37.96 -3.89 14.55
N LEU A 55 37.90 -2.68 15.11
CA LEU A 55 36.70 -2.12 15.70
C LEU A 55 36.30 -0.85 14.95
N VAL A 56 35.11 -0.85 14.37
CA VAL A 56 34.53 0.32 13.73
C VAL A 56 33.20 0.67 14.40
N THR A 57 33.20 1.72 15.20
CA THR A 57 32.04 2.18 16.00
C THR A 57 31.39 3.44 15.44
N SER A 58 31.39 3.63 14.12
CA SER A 58 30.81 4.82 13.49
C SER A 58 29.32 4.96 13.81
N LEU A 59 28.88 6.15 14.23
CA LEU A 59 27.46 6.44 14.50
C LEU A 59 26.64 6.60 13.22
N ARG A 60 27.29 7.04 12.14
CA ARG A 60 26.69 7.21 10.83
C ARG A 60 27.81 7.10 9.79
N ASP A 61 27.77 6.05 9.00
CA ASP A 61 28.81 5.76 8.02
C ASP A 61 28.21 5.13 6.77
N GLY A 62 28.83 5.37 5.62
CA GLY A 62 28.45 4.73 4.37
C GLY A 62 29.02 3.31 4.29
N MET A 63 29.48 2.94 3.10
CA MET A 63 30.06 1.62 2.83
C MET A 63 31.33 1.31 3.66
N ASN A 64 31.97 2.33 4.27
CA ASN A 64 33.16 2.20 5.11
C ASN A 64 34.22 1.21 4.59
N LEU A 65 35.06 1.71 3.67
CA LEU A 65 36.10 0.94 3.00
C LEU A 65 37.12 0.31 3.96
N VAL A 66 37.37 0.90 5.13
CA VAL A 66 38.30 0.35 6.13
C VAL A 66 37.92 -1.08 6.53
N SER A 67 36.62 -1.37 6.61
CA SER A 67 36.11 -2.69 6.94
C SER A 67 36.44 -3.72 5.86
N TYR A 68 36.39 -3.32 4.59
CA TYR A 68 36.70 -4.16 3.44
C TYR A 68 38.20 -4.37 3.28
N GLU A 69 38.98 -3.30 3.44
CA GLU A 69 40.45 -3.33 3.40
C GLU A 69 41.02 -4.23 4.50
N PHE A 70 40.48 -4.14 5.72
CA PHE A 70 40.84 -5.02 6.81
C PHE A 70 40.61 -6.48 6.45
N VAL A 71 39.40 -6.84 6.02
CA VAL A 71 39.08 -8.23 5.62
C VAL A 71 39.99 -8.70 4.49
N ALA A 72 40.30 -7.86 3.50
CA ALA A 72 41.20 -8.22 2.41
C ALA A 72 42.63 -8.54 2.90
N CYS A 73 43.12 -7.84 3.92
CA CYS A 73 44.47 -8.03 4.47
C CYS A 73 44.57 -9.20 5.47
N GLN A 74 43.45 -9.83 5.83
CA GLN A 74 43.36 -10.78 6.95
C GLN A 74 43.52 -12.26 6.55
N ALA A 75 43.94 -12.55 5.31
CA ALA A 75 44.06 -13.91 4.80
C ALA A 75 44.93 -14.85 5.65
N ALA A 76 46.01 -14.35 6.24
CA ALA A 76 46.90 -15.15 7.09
C ALA A 76 46.42 -15.28 8.53
N LYS A 77 45.96 -14.17 9.13
CA LYS A 77 45.67 -14.10 10.58
C LYS A 77 44.22 -14.39 10.93
N LYS A 78 43.27 -14.18 10.01
CA LYS A 78 41.82 -14.37 10.20
C LYS A 78 41.31 -13.57 11.41
N GLY A 79 41.67 -12.29 11.47
CA GLY A 79 41.26 -11.35 12.52
C GLY A 79 39.75 -11.11 12.53
N VAL A 80 39.24 -10.69 13.69
CA VAL A 80 37.80 -10.48 13.90
C VAL A 80 37.43 -9.03 13.60
N LEU A 81 36.35 -8.83 12.85
CA LEU A 81 35.80 -7.51 12.57
C LEU A 81 34.60 -7.24 13.48
N ILE A 82 34.63 -6.13 14.21
CA ILE A 82 33.50 -5.61 15.00
C ILE A 82 33.00 -4.34 14.30
N LEU A 83 31.71 -4.32 13.97
CA LEU A 83 31.07 -3.23 13.24
C LEU A 83 29.89 -2.65 14.02
N SER A 84 29.78 -1.32 13.97
CA SER A 84 28.55 -0.62 14.32
C SER A 84 27.39 -1.10 13.45
N GLU A 85 26.25 -1.39 14.06
CA GLU A 85 24.99 -1.69 13.34
C GLU A 85 24.54 -0.53 12.44
N PHE A 86 25.02 0.69 12.69
CA PHE A 86 24.72 1.89 11.91
C PHE A 86 25.69 2.17 10.76
N ALA A 87 26.75 1.36 10.61
CA ALA A 87 27.64 1.48 9.46
C ALA A 87 27.00 0.81 8.24
N GLY A 88 27.07 1.44 7.06
CA GLY A 88 26.60 0.81 5.81
C GLY A 88 27.28 -0.53 5.51
N ALA A 89 28.55 -0.70 5.92
CA ALA A 89 29.25 -1.98 5.85
C ALA A 89 28.57 -3.12 6.65
N ALA A 90 27.77 -2.81 7.67
CA ALA A 90 27.09 -3.82 8.48
C ALA A 90 26.06 -4.62 7.67
N GLN A 91 25.43 -4.01 6.65
CA GLN A 91 24.50 -4.73 5.78
C GLN A 91 25.21 -5.77 4.90
N SER A 92 26.45 -5.50 4.51
CA SER A 92 27.25 -6.34 3.62
C SER A 92 28.09 -7.38 4.37
N LEU A 93 28.79 -6.95 5.43
CA LEU A 93 29.77 -7.75 6.17
C LEU A 93 29.24 -8.23 7.53
N GLY A 94 27.99 -7.89 7.88
CA GLY A 94 27.41 -8.21 9.19
C GLY A 94 27.28 -9.70 9.48
N ALA A 95 27.18 -10.53 8.45
CA ALA A 95 27.09 -11.98 8.62
C ALA A 95 28.41 -12.64 9.07
N GLY A 96 29.57 -12.04 8.77
CA GLY A 96 30.87 -12.47 9.32
C GLY A 96 31.41 -11.56 10.42
N ALA A 97 30.89 -10.33 10.58
CA ALA A 97 31.30 -9.40 11.63
C ALA A 97 30.51 -9.61 12.94
N LEU A 98 31.02 -9.03 14.04
CA LEU A 98 30.24 -8.83 15.26
C LEU A 98 29.58 -7.46 15.20
N LEU A 99 28.26 -7.43 15.14
CA LEU A 99 27.50 -6.18 15.12
C LEU A 99 27.28 -5.67 16.55
N VAL A 100 27.58 -4.39 16.78
CA VAL A 100 27.44 -3.73 18.07
C VAL A 100 26.71 -2.41 17.95
N ASN A 101 25.99 -2.03 18.99
CA ASN A 101 25.48 -0.67 19.12
C ASN A 101 26.55 0.22 19.78
N PRO A 102 27.10 1.24 19.09
CA PRO A 102 28.15 2.11 19.63
C PRO A 102 27.72 2.93 20.86
N TRP A 103 26.42 3.12 21.10
CA TRP A 103 25.92 3.78 22.31
C TRP A 103 25.97 2.87 23.55
N ASN A 104 26.05 1.55 23.35
CA ASN A 104 26.12 0.58 24.44
C ASN A 104 27.58 0.20 24.71
N ILE A 105 28.24 0.99 25.56
CA ILE A 105 29.66 0.80 25.92
C ILE A 105 29.93 -0.60 26.51
N SER A 106 28.97 -1.14 27.28
CA SER A 106 29.11 -2.47 27.89
C SER A 106 29.11 -3.58 26.85
N ASP A 107 28.26 -3.45 25.83
CA ASP A 107 28.16 -4.41 24.73
C ASP A 107 29.39 -4.36 23.82
N VAL A 108 29.89 -3.17 23.51
CA VAL A 108 31.16 -2.98 22.78
C VAL A 108 32.32 -3.64 23.55
N ALA A 109 32.43 -3.39 24.86
CA ALA A 109 33.48 -4.00 25.68
C ALA A 109 33.38 -5.53 25.74
N THR A 110 32.16 -6.06 25.86
CA THR A 110 31.89 -7.50 25.86
C THR A 110 32.24 -8.13 24.52
N SER A 111 31.92 -7.45 23.42
CA SER A 111 32.24 -7.88 22.06
C SER A 111 33.73 -7.89 21.77
N ILE A 112 34.49 -6.89 22.25
CA ILE A 112 35.96 -6.89 22.18
C ILE A 112 36.52 -8.09 22.95
N ARG A 113 36.04 -8.33 24.18
CA ARG A 113 36.47 -9.49 24.97
C ARG A 113 36.14 -10.80 24.26
N TYR A 114 34.95 -10.92 23.69
CA TYR A 114 34.54 -12.10 22.94
C TYR A 114 35.43 -12.31 21.71
N ALA A 115 35.67 -11.27 20.92
CA ALA A 115 36.53 -11.32 19.74
C ALA A 115 37.96 -11.78 20.04
N LEU A 116 38.56 -11.28 21.13
CA LEU A 116 39.91 -11.66 21.54
C LEU A 116 40.02 -13.10 22.08
N ASN A 117 38.93 -13.66 22.61
CA ASN A 117 38.88 -15.04 23.12
C ASN A 117 38.20 -16.02 22.16
N MET A 118 37.91 -15.58 20.92
CA MET A 118 37.19 -16.37 19.93
C MET A 118 38.05 -17.54 19.44
N SER A 119 37.45 -18.72 19.33
CA SER A 119 38.13 -19.91 18.81
C SER A 119 38.58 -19.72 17.35
N GLU A 120 39.69 -20.36 16.97
CA GLU A 120 40.23 -20.27 15.60
C GLU A 120 39.22 -20.73 14.55
N ASP A 121 38.46 -21.79 14.83
CA ASP A 121 37.41 -22.31 13.94
C ASP A 121 36.31 -21.29 13.65
N GLU A 122 35.86 -20.55 14.67
CA GLU A 122 34.85 -19.52 14.49
C GLU A 122 35.41 -18.31 13.71
N ARG A 123 36.64 -17.90 14.04
CA ARG A 123 37.34 -16.82 13.34
C ARG A 123 37.50 -17.11 11.85
N GLU A 124 37.88 -18.34 11.51
CA GLU A 124 38.02 -18.78 10.13
C GLU A 124 36.70 -18.76 9.36
N LYS A 125 35.62 -19.27 9.97
CA LYS A 125 34.28 -19.24 9.35
C LYS A 125 33.81 -17.81 9.06
N ARG A 126 33.96 -16.93 10.06
CA ARG A 126 33.60 -15.51 9.95
C ARG A 126 34.42 -14.78 8.89
N PHE A 127 35.74 -15.01 8.89
CA PHE A 127 36.64 -14.48 7.87
C PHE A 127 36.22 -14.95 6.48
N HIS A 128 35.98 -16.24 6.30
CA HIS A 128 35.63 -16.80 4.98
C HIS A 128 34.34 -16.17 4.44
N HIS A 129 33.31 -16.01 5.29
CA HIS A 129 32.06 -15.36 4.89
C HIS A 129 32.30 -13.93 4.37
N ASN A 130 33.06 -13.13 5.12
CA ASN A 130 33.34 -11.75 4.74
C ASN A 130 34.29 -11.66 3.53
N PHE A 131 35.33 -12.50 3.47
CA PHE A 131 36.28 -12.52 2.37
C PHE A 131 35.62 -12.89 1.04
N MET A 132 34.70 -13.85 1.04
CA MET A 132 33.91 -14.18 -0.13
C MET A 132 33.06 -12.98 -0.59
N HIS A 133 32.46 -12.24 0.34
CA HIS A 133 31.69 -11.04 -0.02
C HIS A 133 32.59 -9.96 -0.65
N VAL A 134 33.71 -9.64 0.00
CA VAL A 134 34.67 -8.60 -0.46
C VAL A 134 35.26 -8.93 -1.83
N THR A 135 35.48 -10.20 -2.15
CA THR A 135 36.06 -10.62 -3.43
C THR A 135 35.04 -10.73 -4.57
N THR A 136 33.76 -10.92 -4.25
CA THR A 136 32.69 -11.10 -5.25
C THR A 136 31.92 -9.82 -5.55
N HIS A 137 31.86 -8.88 -4.61
CA HIS A 137 31.10 -7.64 -4.75
C HIS A 137 32.06 -6.46 -4.86
N THR A 138 32.26 -5.99 -6.08
CA THR A 138 33.17 -4.87 -6.36
C THR A 138 32.54 -3.54 -5.98
N SER A 139 33.38 -2.53 -5.69
CA SER A 139 32.90 -1.17 -5.43
C SER A 139 32.17 -0.55 -6.63
N GLN A 140 32.52 -0.98 -7.85
CA GLN A 140 31.83 -0.61 -9.09
C GLN A 140 30.39 -1.16 -9.14
N GLU A 141 30.19 -2.43 -8.79
CA GLU A 141 28.85 -3.05 -8.73
C GLU A 141 27.98 -2.40 -7.66
N TRP A 142 28.55 -2.09 -6.49
CA TRP A 142 27.85 -1.34 -5.45
C TRP A 142 27.40 0.04 -5.97
N ALA A 143 28.29 0.78 -6.62
CA ALA A 143 27.98 2.11 -7.16
C ALA A 143 26.90 2.05 -8.26
N ALA A 144 26.96 1.05 -9.14
CA ALA A 144 25.95 0.84 -10.18
C ALA A 144 24.57 0.51 -9.57
N THR A 145 24.54 -0.35 -8.56
CA THR A 145 23.31 -0.73 -7.84
C THR A 145 22.69 0.48 -7.15
N PHE A 146 23.50 1.27 -6.44
CA PHE A 146 23.05 2.48 -5.76
C PHE A 146 22.43 3.50 -6.73
N VAL A 147 23.05 3.72 -7.89
CA VAL A 147 22.50 4.64 -8.91
C VAL A 147 21.20 4.10 -9.52
N SER A 148 21.11 2.79 -9.74
CA SER A 148 19.88 2.15 -10.23
C SER A 148 18.72 2.34 -9.24
N GLU A 149 18.94 2.01 -7.97
CA GLU A 149 17.93 2.20 -6.92
C GLU A 149 17.51 3.67 -6.79
N LEU A 150 18.45 4.60 -6.89
CA LEU A 150 18.14 6.02 -6.87
C LEU A 150 17.25 6.42 -8.06
N ASN A 151 17.53 5.94 -9.26
CA ASN A 151 16.67 6.18 -10.43
C ASN A 151 15.27 5.57 -10.25
N ASP A 152 15.17 4.35 -9.72
CA ASP A 152 13.88 3.70 -9.48
C ASP A 152 13.03 4.50 -8.48
N THR A 153 13.65 5.02 -7.41
CA THR A 153 12.93 5.88 -6.46
C THR A 153 12.44 7.19 -7.09
N VAL A 154 13.17 7.77 -8.04
CA VAL A 154 12.74 8.97 -8.78
C VAL A 154 11.53 8.64 -9.67
N VAL A 155 11.56 7.50 -10.37
CA VAL A 155 10.43 7.05 -11.20
C VAL A 155 9.20 6.77 -10.34
N GLU A 156 9.36 6.07 -9.23
CA GLU A 156 8.28 5.85 -8.25
C GLU A 156 7.72 7.16 -7.71
N ALA A 157 8.59 8.12 -7.36
CA ALA A 157 8.18 9.42 -6.88
C ALA A 157 7.37 10.18 -7.95
N GLN A 158 7.80 10.15 -9.22
CA GLN A 158 7.07 10.77 -10.33
C GLN A 158 5.70 10.11 -10.57
N LEU A 159 5.61 8.77 -10.47
CA LEU A 159 4.32 8.06 -10.54
C LEU A 159 3.41 8.49 -9.38
N ARG A 160 3.95 8.70 -8.18
CA ARG A 160 3.19 9.23 -7.02
C ARG A 160 2.78 10.69 -7.22
N THR A 161 3.59 11.52 -7.88
CA THR A 161 3.23 12.92 -8.20
C THR A 161 2.11 13.00 -9.25
N ARG A 162 2.10 12.11 -10.25
CA ARG A 162 1.00 12.00 -11.23
C ARG A 162 -0.33 11.54 -10.60
N GLN A 163 -0.30 10.95 -9.41
CA GLN A 163 -1.49 10.57 -8.64
C GLN A 163 -2.07 11.71 -7.77
N VAL A 164 -1.48 12.91 -7.78
CA VAL A 164 -2.10 14.07 -7.10
C VAL A 164 -3.27 14.56 -7.96
N LEU A 165 -4.47 14.22 -7.52
CA LEU A 165 -5.70 14.56 -8.20
C LEU A 165 -5.87 16.07 -8.34
N PRO A 166 -6.26 16.57 -9.53
CA PRO A 166 -6.62 17.97 -9.69
C PRO A 166 -7.87 18.29 -8.85
N VAL A 167 -7.92 19.52 -8.35
CA VAL A 167 -9.13 20.05 -7.70
C VAL A 167 -10.22 20.19 -8.77
N LEU A 168 -11.48 19.88 -8.42
CA LEU A 168 -12.61 20.01 -9.33
C LEU A 168 -12.75 21.46 -9.83
N PRO A 169 -12.77 21.72 -11.15
CA PRO A 169 -13.15 23.03 -11.67
C PRO A 169 -14.67 23.23 -11.54
N ILE A 170 -15.09 23.81 -10.41
CA ILE A 170 -16.50 24.03 -10.04
C ILE A 170 -17.25 24.76 -11.15
N ASP A 171 -16.72 25.87 -11.66
CA ASP A 171 -17.33 26.67 -12.75
C ASP A 171 -17.63 25.83 -14.00
N THR A 172 -16.72 24.92 -14.35
CA THR A 172 -16.89 24.06 -15.53
C THR A 172 -17.98 23.01 -15.28
N ALA A 173 -18.00 22.41 -14.09
CA ALA A 173 -19.03 21.44 -13.71
C ALA A 173 -20.42 22.10 -13.70
N VAL A 174 -20.55 23.29 -13.10
CA VAL A 174 -21.80 24.06 -13.06
C VAL A 174 -22.25 24.49 -14.45
N SER A 175 -21.34 25.01 -15.28
CA SER A 175 -21.66 25.42 -16.67
C SER A 175 -22.19 24.24 -17.50
N ARG A 176 -21.57 23.07 -17.39
CA ARG A 176 -22.02 21.86 -18.07
C ARG A 176 -23.34 21.35 -17.52
N TYR A 177 -23.55 21.45 -16.21
CA TYR A 177 -24.82 21.13 -15.57
C TYR A 177 -25.96 21.98 -16.14
N THR A 178 -25.80 23.30 -16.26
CA THR A 178 -26.84 24.18 -16.83
C THR A 178 -27.18 23.85 -18.29
N CYS A 179 -26.19 23.44 -19.09
CA CYS A 179 -26.37 23.11 -20.51
C CYS A 179 -27.01 21.73 -20.77
N SER A 180 -27.17 20.90 -19.74
CA SER A 180 -27.61 19.50 -19.87
C SER A 180 -29.13 19.33 -19.71
N HIS A 181 -29.69 18.33 -20.41
CA HIS A 181 -31.13 18.07 -20.51
C HIS A 181 -31.62 17.01 -19.53
N ASN A 182 -30.79 16.02 -19.18
CA ASN A 182 -31.11 14.98 -18.22
C ASN A 182 -29.88 14.61 -17.37
N ARG A 183 -29.97 14.95 -16.08
CA ARG A 183 -28.82 15.07 -15.18
C ARG A 183 -28.89 14.02 -14.10
N LEU A 184 -27.78 13.34 -13.85
CA LEU A 184 -27.66 12.37 -12.78
C LEU A 184 -26.66 12.85 -11.72
N LEU A 185 -27.15 13.05 -10.50
CA LEU A 185 -26.34 13.40 -9.35
C LEU A 185 -26.24 12.19 -8.41
N ILE A 186 -25.04 11.67 -8.22
CA ILE A 186 -24.74 10.55 -7.33
C ILE A 186 -23.97 11.10 -6.13
N LEU A 187 -24.56 11.02 -4.95
CA LEU A 187 -24.02 11.60 -3.73
C LEU A 187 -23.78 10.52 -2.67
N GLY A 188 -22.55 10.42 -2.17
CA GLY A 188 -22.22 9.61 -1.01
C GLY A 188 -22.71 10.28 0.27
N PHE A 189 -23.41 9.55 1.14
CA PHE A 189 -23.89 10.13 2.39
C PHE A 189 -22.74 10.36 3.38
N ASN A 190 -22.11 9.26 3.83
CA ASN A 190 -21.10 9.28 4.88
C ASN A 190 -19.82 9.99 4.43
N GLY A 191 -19.42 11.04 5.17
CA GLY A 191 -18.18 11.79 4.92
C GLY A 191 -18.25 12.77 3.75
N SER A 192 -19.40 12.92 3.07
CA SER A 192 -19.59 13.93 2.01
C SER A 192 -20.78 14.84 2.30
N LEU A 193 -21.97 14.30 2.59
CA LEU A 193 -23.16 15.09 2.95
C LEU A 193 -23.35 15.26 4.47
N THR A 194 -22.65 14.47 5.27
CA THR A 194 -22.66 14.57 6.73
C THR A 194 -21.78 15.71 7.21
N GLU A 195 -22.13 16.31 8.35
CA GLU A 195 -21.28 17.31 9.01
C GLU A 195 -19.85 16.79 9.20
N PRO A 196 -18.81 17.60 8.94
CA PRO A 196 -17.44 17.21 9.28
C PRO A 196 -17.38 16.99 10.79
N VAL A 197 -16.98 15.78 11.20
CA VAL A 197 -16.69 15.49 12.61
C VAL A 197 -15.42 16.26 12.96
N ASP A 198 -15.60 17.50 13.43
CA ASP A 198 -14.51 18.37 13.81
C ASP A 198 -13.63 17.67 14.84
N SER A 199 -12.34 17.55 14.50
CA SER A 199 -11.24 17.20 15.38
C SER A 199 -10.95 18.28 16.45
N SER A 200 -11.94 19.11 16.80
CA SER A 200 -11.85 20.08 17.87
C SER A 200 -12.55 19.53 19.11
N GLY A 201 -11.76 19.12 20.10
CA GLY A 201 -12.21 18.46 21.34
C GLY A 201 -13.11 19.33 22.23
N ARG A 202 -14.34 19.62 21.79
CA ARG A 202 -15.38 20.15 22.66
C ARG A 202 -15.99 18.99 23.45
N ARG A 203 -15.67 18.97 24.74
CA ARG A 203 -16.04 18.00 25.79
C ARG A 203 -17.55 17.85 26.07
N GLY A 204 -18.43 17.96 25.06
CA GLY A 204 -19.86 18.19 25.27
C GLY A 204 -20.84 17.08 24.90
N GLY A 205 -20.48 16.08 24.08
CA GLY A 205 -21.51 15.14 23.61
C GLY A 205 -21.05 13.94 22.80
N GLN A 206 -20.22 13.07 23.38
CA GLN A 206 -19.73 11.83 22.76
C GLN A 206 -20.85 10.84 22.32
N ILE A 207 -22.11 11.06 22.71
CA ILE A 207 -23.26 10.21 22.35
C ILE A 207 -24.03 10.76 21.14
N ARG A 208 -24.02 12.09 20.92
CA ARG A 208 -24.73 12.73 19.79
C ARG A 208 -23.99 12.60 18.45
N GLU A 209 -22.75 12.14 18.47
CA GLU A 209 -21.83 12.01 17.33
C GLU A 209 -21.82 10.61 16.69
N LEU A 210 -22.70 9.70 17.15
CA LEU A 210 -22.74 8.31 16.66
C LEU A 210 -23.66 8.11 15.44
N GLU A 211 -24.67 8.96 15.26
CA GLU A 211 -25.60 8.86 14.13
C GLU A 211 -25.27 9.91 13.07
N PRO A 212 -25.02 9.51 11.81
CA PRO A 212 -24.75 10.45 10.74
C PRO A 212 -26.02 11.28 10.46
N ARG A 213 -25.89 12.61 10.56
CA ARG A 213 -26.95 13.57 10.23
C ARG A 213 -26.57 14.40 9.02
N LEU A 214 -27.56 14.68 8.19
CA LEU A 214 -27.43 15.60 7.06
C LEU A 214 -27.05 17.00 7.56
N ASN A 215 -26.06 17.62 6.93
CA ASN A 215 -25.70 19.01 7.21
C ASN A 215 -26.91 19.93 6.94
N PRO A 216 -27.35 20.76 7.90
CA PRO A 216 -28.53 21.61 7.74
C PRO A 216 -28.43 22.57 6.56
N GLU A 217 -27.21 22.99 6.17
CA GLU A 217 -27.00 23.87 5.01
C GLU A 217 -27.32 23.22 3.67
N LEU A 218 -27.39 21.89 3.61
CA LEU A 218 -27.71 21.13 2.40
C LEU A 218 -29.20 20.92 2.18
N LYS A 219 -30.05 21.17 3.20
CA LYS A 219 -31.49 20.93 3.09
C LYS A 219 -32.14 21.77 1.99
N GLU A 220 -31.87 23.08 1.96
CA GLU A 220 -32.42 23.98 0.95
C GLU A 220 -31.90 23.66 -0.47
N PRO A 221 -30.57 23.50 -0.71
CA PRO A 221 -30.06 23.08 -2.02
C PRO A 221 -30.61 21.75 -2.51
N LEU A 222 -30.66 20.72 -1.65
CA LEU A 222 -31.18 19.41 -2.03
C LEU A 222 -32.66 19.47 -2.38
N LYS A 223 -33.46 20.28 -1.66
CA LYS A 223 -34.87 20.46 -1.97
C LYS A 223 -35.10 21.09 -3.34
N LYS A 224 -34.30 22.11 -3.70
CA LYS A 224 -34.32 22.70 -5.05
C LYS A 224 -33.92 21.69 -6.12
N LEU A 225 -32.81 20.97 -5.93
CA LEU A 225 -32.30 19.98 -6.88
C LEU A 225 -33.28 18.82 -7.09
N CYS A 226 -33.94 18.35 -6.03
CA CYS A 226 -34.95 17.28 -6.12
C CYS A 226 -36.29 17.76 -6.70
N GLY A 227 -36.52 19.08 -6.75
CA GLY A 227 -37.69 19.69 -7.37
C GLY A 227 -37.60 19.80 -8.89
N ASP A 228 -36.40 19.69 -9.46
CA ASP A 228 -36.17 19.76 -10.90
C ASP A 228 -36.47 18.43 -11.59
N GLU A 229 -37.43 18.41 -12.52
CA GLU A 229 -37.78 17.21 -13.29
C GLU A 229 -36.63 16.70 -14.18
N LYS A 230 -35.66 17.56 -14.51
CA LYS A 230 -34.48 17.21 -15.32
C LYS A 230 -33.36 16.57 -14.50
N THR A 231 -33.43 16.65 -13.17
CA THR A 231 -32.35 16.21 -12.28
C THR A 231 -32.79 14.99 -11.47
N THR A 232 -32.10 13.87 -11.68
CA THR A 232 -32.26 12.67 -10.85
C THR A 232 -31.15 12.64 -9.81
N VAL A 233 -31.53 12.66 -8.52
CA VAL A 233 -30.60 12.58 -7.39
C VAL A 233 -30.63 11.16 -6.81
N ILE A 234 -29.44 10.58 -6.64
CA ILE A 234 -29.21 9.29 -6.00
C ILE A 234 -28.29 9.51 -4.79
N VAL A 235 -28.72 9.06 -3.61
CA VAL A 235 -27.89 9.02 -2.41
C VAL A 235 -27.47 7.59 -2.11
N LEU A 236 -26.16 7.37 -2.03
CA LEU A 236 -25.58 6.07 -1.69
C LEU A 236 -24.99 6.11 -0.28
N SER A 237 -25.42 5.19 0.57
CA SER A 237 -24.91 5.06 1.93
C SER A 237 -24.57 3.63 2.29
N GLY A 238 -23.63 3.48 3.22
CA GLY A 238 -23.41 2.20 3.91
C GLY A 238 -24.35 1.99 5.09
N SER A 239 -25.03 3.04 5.57
CA SER A 239 -25.88 3.01 6.75
C SER A 239 -27.20 2.28 6.54
N ASP A 240 -27.88 1.99 7.65
CA ASP A 240 -29.19 1.33 7.69
C ASP A 240 -30.31 2.16 7.05
N ARG A 241 -31.39 1.47 6.72
CA ARG A 241 -32.62 2.06 6.13
C ARG A 241 -33.21 3.15 7.02
N SER A 242 -33.30 2.91 8.33
CA SER A 242 -33.85 3.85 9.31
C SER A 242 -33.11 5.19 9.35
N VAL A 243 -31.78 5.17 9.18
CA VAL A 243 -30.94 6.37 9.15
C VAL A 243 -31.23 7.19 7.90
N LEU A 244 -31.38 6.54 6.74
CA LEU A 244 -31.71 7.23 5.50
C LEU A 244 -33.13 7.79 5.52
N ASP A 245 -34.09 7.02 6.04
CA ASP A 245 -35.48 7.46 6.16
C ASP A 245 -35.56 8.73 7.04
N ASN A 246 -34.96 8.71 8.24
CA ASN A 246 -34.98 9.86 9.14
C ASN A 246 -34.31 11.13 8.58
N ASN A 247 -33.35 11.00 7.65
CA ASN A 247 -32.63 12.14 7.08
C ASN A 247 -33.24 12.65 5.76
N PHE A 248 -33.88 11.78 4.98
CA PHE A 248 -34.25 12.07 3.59
C PHE A 248 -35.74 11.89 3.26
N GLU A 249 -36.60 11.59 4.24
CA GLU A 249 -38.06 11.43 4.04
C GLU A 249 -38.72 12.61 3.30
N GLU A 250 -38.24 13.83 3.49
CA GLU A 250 -38.82 15.05 2.92
C GLU A 250 -38.45 15.30 1.43
N PHE A 251 -37.53 14.52 0.85
CA PHE A 251 -36.98 14.79 -0.49
C PHE A 251 -37.36 13.72 -1.51
N ASN A 252 -37.59 14.11 -2.76
CA ASN A 252 -37.85 13.17 -3.85
C ASN A 252 -36.54 12.70 -4.50
N MET A 253 -35.96 11.60 -4.01
CA MET A 253 -34.68 11.07 -4.51
C MET A 253 -34.62 9.55 -4.43
N TRP A 254 -33.62 8.97 -5.08
CA TRP A 254 -33.28 7.55 -4.92
C TRP A 254 -32.33 7.37 -3.73
N LEU A 255 -32.65 6.41 -2.87
CA LEU A 255 -31.88 6.05 -1.69
C LEU A 255 -31.35 4.63 -1.85
N ALA A 256 -30.06 4.43 -1.60
CA ALA A 256 -29.44 3.12 -1.50
C ALA A 256 -28.84 2.91 -0.10
N ALA A 257 -29.40 1.99 0.68
CA ALA A 257 -28.93 1.61 2.01
C ALA A 257 -28.00 0.39 1.94
N GLU A 258 -27.16 0.22 2.97
CA GLU A 258 -26.22 -0.91 3.10
C GLU A 258 -25.41 -1.19 1.82
N ASN A 259 -24.85 -0.12 1.24
CA ASN A 259 -24.04 -0.14 0.01
C ASN A 259 -24.76 -0.71 -1.22
N GLY A 260 -26.09 -0.58 -1.28
CA GLY A 260 -26.88 -0.99 -2.44
C GLY A 260 -27.71 -2.25 -2.25
N MET A 261 -27.78 -2.79 -1.04
CA MET A 261 -28.63 -3.93 -0.74
C MET A 261 -30.11 -3.56 -0.80
N PHE A 262 -30.45 -2.39 -0.26
CA PHE A 262 -31.81 -1.87 -0.26
C PHE A 262 -31.86 -0.62 -1.11
N LEU A 263 -32.81 -0.60 -2.05
CA LEU A 263 -33.04 0.51 -2.95
C LEU A 263 -34.45 1.03 -2.74
N ARG A 264 -34.61 2.35 -2.75
CA ARG A 264 -35.92 2.97 -2.59
C ARG A 264 -35.96 4.27 -3.38
N LEU A 265 -37.10 4.54 -4.02
CA LEU A 265 -37.48 5.90 -4.38
C LEU A 265 -38.29 6.45 -3.20
N THR A 266 -38.06 7.68 -2.73
CA THR A 266 -38.69 8.18 -1.48
C THR A 266 -40.23 8.02 -1.46
N SER A 267 -40.88 8.05 -2.63
CA SER A 267 -42.33 7.84 -2.79
C SER A 267 -42.82 6.39 -2.76
N GLY A 268 -41.93 5.40 -2.77
CA GLY A 268 -42.24 3.97 -2.80
C GLY A 268 -41.71 3.20 -1.60
N ASP A 269 -41.88 1.89 -1.61
CA ASP A 269 -41.38 0.97 -0.58
C ASP A 269 -39.92 0.56 -0.82
N TRP A 270 -39.25 0.11 0.24
CA TRP A 270 -37.89 -0.43 0.14
C TRP A 270 -37.86 -1.73 -0.68
N MET A 271 -37.18 -1.67 -1.82
CA MET A 271 -36.89 -2.84 -2.66
C MET A 271 -35.61 -3.50 -2.16
N THR A 272 -35.70 -4.80 -1.91
CA THR A 272 -34.57 -5.60 -1.46
C THR A 272 -33.93 -6.27 -2.66
N THR A 273 -32.64 -6.05 -2.87
CA THR A 273 -31.89 -6.60 -4.01
C THR A 273 -31.02 -7.80 -3.62
N MET A 274 -31.44 -8.50 -2.56
CA MET A 274 -30.78 -9.67 -2.01
C MET A 274 -30.65 -10.75 -3.09
N PRO A 275 -29.44 -11.31 -3.31
CA PRO A 275 -29.30 -12.53 -4.08
C PRO A 275 -30.12 -13.64 -3.40
N GLU A 276 -30.88 -14.43 -4.18
CA GLU A 276 -31.80 -15.47 -3.67
C GLU A 276 -31.13 -16.52 -2.77
N ASN A 277 -29.80 -16.62 -2.80
CA ASN A 277 -29.00 -17.60 -2.05
C ASN A 277 -28.13 -16.98 -0.93
N LEU A 278 -28.44 -15.77 -0.44
CA LEU A 278 -27.64 -15.18 0.62
C LEU A 278 -27.84 -15.90 1.95
N ASN A 279 -26.86 -16.73 2.31
CA ASN A 279 -26.81 -17.37 3.61
C ASN A 279 -26.19 -16.41 4.65
N MET A 280 -26.86 -16.22 5.79
CA MET A 280 -26.43 -15.35 6.89
C MET A 280 -25.82 -16.12 8.07
N ASP A 281 -25.56 -17.41 7.93
CA ASP A 281 -24.95 -18.27 8.96
C ASP A 281 -23.57 -17.77 9.45
N TRP A 282 -22.89 -16.95 8.65
CA TRP A 282 -21.59 -16.37 8.98
C TRP A 282 -21.66 -15.24 10.01
N VAL A 283 -22.82 -14.59 10.18
CA VAL A 283 -22.99 -13.40 11.02
C VAL A 283 -22.60 -13.68 12.46
N ASP A 284 -23.10 -14.77 13.04
CA ASP A 284 -22.81 -15.13 14.44
C ASP A 284 -21.31 -15.42 14.64
N SER A 285 -20.69 -16.07 13.66
CA SER A 285 -19.26 -16.39 13.73
C SER A 285 -18.38 -15.14 13.63
N VAL A 286 -18.73 -14.18 12.76
CA VAL A 286 -18.03 -12.89 12.64
C VAL A 286 -18.27 -12.02 13.87
N LYS A 287 -19.50 -12.02 14.39
CA LYS A 287 -19.89 -11.30 15.60
C LYS A 287 -19.03 -11.70 16.80
N HIS A 288 -18.79 -12.99 17.01
CA HIS A 288 -17.92 -13.44 18.09
C HIS A 288 -16.47 -12.94 17.96
N VAL A 289 -15.94 -12.86 16.74
CA VAL A 289 -14.62 -12.26 16.50
C VAL A 289 -14.65 -10.77 16.84
N PHE A 290 -15.70 -10.05 16.42
CA PHE A 290 -15.84 -8.61 16.69
C PHE A 290 -16.00 -8.31 18.17
N GLU A 291 -16.77 -9.12 18.91
CA GLU A 291 -16.91 -9.03 20.37
C GLU A 291 -15.54 -9.18 21.05
N TYR A 292 -14.78 -10.22 20.69
CA TYR A 292 -13.45 -10.45 21.24
C TYR A 292 -12.48 -9.27 21.03
N PHE A 293 -12.46 -8.66 19.85
CA PHE A 293 -11.60 -7.51 19.58
C PHE A 293 -12.13 -6.20 20.19
N THR A 294 -13.45 -6.09 20.36
CA THR A 294 -14.08 -4.93 20.99
C THR A 294 -13.76 -4.86 22.48
N GLU A 295 -13.82 -5.99 23.20
CA GLU A 295 -13.46 -6.08 24.61
C GLU A 295 -11.99 -5.69 24.87
N ARG A 296 -11.10 -6.00 23.91
CA ARG A 296 -9.65 -5.76 24.02
C ARG A 296 -9.22 -4.39 23.53
N THR A 297 -10.09 -3.67 22.82
CA THR A 297 -9.78 -2.39 22.19
C THR A 297 -10.68 -1.30 22.79
N PRO A 298 -10.23 -0.59 23.84
CA PRO A 298 -11.03 0.43 24.49
C PRO A 298 -11.54 1.47 23.49
N ARG A 299 -12.81 1.88 23.64
CA ARG A 299 -13.52 2.85 22.77
C ARG A 299 -13.75 2.38 21.32
N SER A 300 -13.44 1.13 21.00
CA SER A 300 -14.00 0.50 19.81
C SER A 300 -15.43 0.03 20.09
N HIS A 301 -16.22 -0.13 19.03
CA HIS A 301 -17.54 -0.74 19.06
C HIS A 301 -17.78 -1.43 17.72
N PHE A 302 -18.69 -2.39 17.68
CA PHE A 302 -19.21 -2.88 16.42
C PHE A 302 -20.70 -2.58 16.28
N GLU A 303 -21.13 -2.46 15.03
CA GLU A 303 -22.49 -2.20 14.60
C GLU A 303 -22.95 -3.40 13.77
N LEU A 304 -24.05 -4.02 14.19
CA LEU A 304 -24.70 -5.09 13.47
C LEU A 304 -25.81 -4.46 12.62
N ARG A 305 -25.65 -4.52 11.29
CA ARG A 305 -26.68 -4.13 10.33
C ARG A 305 -27.43 -5.36 9.83
N GLU A 306 -28.39 -5.17 8.94
CA GLU A 306 -29.21 -6.29 8.46
C GLU A 306 -28.41 -7.23 7.54
N THR A 307 -27.47 -6.71 6.75
CA THR A 307 -26.69 -7.51 5.78
C THR A 307 -25.18 -7.33 5.90
N SER A 308 -24.72 -6.51 6.84
CA SER A 308 -23.31 -6.22 7.05
C SER A 308 -22.95 -6.04 8.54
N LEU A 309 -21.69 -6.30 8.89
CA LEU A 309 -21.15 -6.06 10.22
C LEU A 309 -19.99 -5.07 10.11
N VAL A 310 -20.00 -4.02 10.92
CA VAL A 310 -18.95 -3.00 10.91
C VAL A 310 -18.32 -2.88 12.28
N TRP A 311 -17.00 -3.07 12.35
CA TRP A 311 -16.22 -2.77 13.55
C TRP A 311 -15.55 -1.40 13.40
N ASN A 312 -15.86 -0.49 14.32
CA ASN A 312 -15.40 0.89 14.33
C ASN A 312 -14.41 1.12 15.47
N TYR A 313 -13.22 1.62 15.13
CA TYR A 313 -12.18 1.98 16.11
C TYR A 313 -11.78 3.46 16.00
N LYS A 314 -12.69 4.31 15.50
CA LYS A 314 -12.46 5.75 15.29
C LYS A 314 -11.98 6.49 16.55
N TYR A 315 -12.51 6.11 17.72
CA TYR A 315 -12.25 6.73 19.02
C TYR A 315 -11.19 5.98 19.86
N ALA A 316 -10.71 4.84 19.36
CA ALA A 316 -9.58 4.15 19.95
C ALA A 316 -8.27 4.88 19.62
N ASP A 317 -7.19 4.52 20.30
CA ASP A 317 -5.85 4.97 19.92
C ASP A 317 -5.54 4.56 18.48
N VAL A 318 -4.92 5.46 17.71
CA VAL A 318 -4.77 5.30 16.25
C VAL A 318 -3.80 4.19 15.89
N GLU A 319 -2.68 4.09 16.62
CA GLU A 319 -1.65 3.08 16.37
C GLU A 319 -2.11 1.72 16.88
N PHE A 320 -2.62 1.68 18.12
CA PHE A 320 -3.14 0.46 18.73
C PHE A 320 -4.35 -0.08 17.97
N GLY A 321 -5.33 0.78 17.63
CA GLY A 321 -6.51 0.39 16.87
C GLY A 321 -6.16 -0.17 15.48
N ARG A 322 -5.13 0.36 14.83
CA ARG A 322 -4.64 -0.17 13.54
C ARG A 322 -3.97 -1.54 13.67
N LEU A 323 -3.21 -1.77 14.74
CA LEU A 323 -2.64 -3.09 15.03
C LEU A 323 -3.77 -4.10 15.29
N GLN A 324 -4.73 -3.75 16.14
CA GLN A 324 -5.89 -4.58 16.44
C GLN A 324 -6.75 -4.87 15.20
N ALA A 325 -6.94 -3.88 14.31
CA ALA A 325 -7.63 -4.09 13.03
C ALA A 325 -6.92 -5.12 12.15
N ARG A 326 -5.58 -5.06 12.07
CA ARG A 326 -4.79 -6.00 11.28
C ARG A 326 -4.90 -7.42 11.83
N ASP A 327 -4.82 -7.57 13.15
CA ASP A 327 -4.93 -8.87 13.79
C ASP A 327 -6.36 -9.42 13.66
N LEU A 328 -7.38 -8.56 13.78
CA LEU A 328 -8.78 -8.91 13.50
C LEU A 328 -8.96 -9.44 12.08
N LEU A 329 -8.40 -8.77 11.07
CA LEU A 329 -8.46 -9.23 9.68
C LEU A 329 -7.84 -10.62 9.51
N GLN A 330 -6.70 -10.88 10.16
CA GLN A 330 -6.06 -12.19 10.12
C GLN A 330 -6.96 -13.26 10.75
N HIS A 331 -7.57 -12.97 11.91
CA HIS A 331 -8.49 -13.89 12.58
C HIS A 331 -9.73 -14.19 11.72
N LEU A 332 -10.31 -13.18 11.07
CA LEU A 332 -11.38 -13.39 10.11
C LEU A 332 -10.92 -14.36 9.00
N TRP A 333 -9.84 -14.03 8.29
CA TRP A 333 -9.36 -14.84 7.15
C TRP A 333 -9.00 -16.28 7.52
N THR A 334 -8.48 -16.52 8.72
CA THR A 334 -8.18 -17.89 9.18
C THR A 334 -9.38 -18.67 9.67
N GLY A 335 -10.46 -17.98 10.05
CA GLY A 335 -11.63 -18.59 10.67
C GLY A 335 -12.87 -18.49 9.78
N PRO A 336 -13.87 -17.68 10.15
CA PRO A 336 -15.25 -17.78 9.67
C PRO A 336 -15.44 -17.41 8.19
N ILE A 337 -14.57 -16.57 7.63
CA ILE A 337 -14.74 -16.09 6.25
C ILE A 337 -13.90 -16.87 5.23
N SER A 338 -13.10 -17.85 5.66
CA SER A 338 -12.18 -18.60 4.78
C SER A 338 -12.88 -19.35 3.64
N ASN A 339 -14.09 -19.84 3.88
CA ASN A 339 -14.90 -20.61 2.92
C ASN A 339 -16.25 -19.95 2.58
N ALA A 340 -16.49 -18.73 3.07
CA ALA A 340 -17.75 -18.02 2.87
C ALA A 340 -17.63 -17.00 1.73
N ALA A 341 -18.71 -16.77 0.98
CA ALA A 341 -18.78 -15.77 -0.08
C ALA A 341 -18.90 -14.35 0.51
N LEU A 342 -17.90 -13.93 1.27
CA LEU A 342 -17.86 -12.66 2.01
C LEU A 342 -16.69 -11.78 1.57
N ASP A 343 -16.98 -10.50 1.51
CA ASP A 343 -16.02 -9.46 1.27
C ASP A 343 -15.74 -8.69 2.55
N VAL A 344 -14.45 -8.60 2.88
CA VAL A 344 -13.98 -7.66 3.91
C VAL A 344 -13.54 -6.37 3.25
N VAL A 345 -14.08 -5.25 3.72
CA VAL A 345 -13.77 -3.89 3.27
C VAL A 345 -13.02 -3.18 4.39
N HIS A 346 -11.77 -2.81 4.14
CA HIS A 346 -10.96 -2.06 5.09
C HIS A 346 -11.16 -0.55 4.90
N GLY A 347 -11.75 0.10 5.91
CA GLY A 347 -11.87 1.55 6.01
C GLY A 347 -10.66 2.20 6.68
N GLY A 348 -10.63 3.54 6.73
CA GLY A 348 -9.53 4.26 7.37
C GLY A 348 -9.44 4.02 8.89
N ARG A 349 -10.59 3.85 9.56
CA ARG A 349 -10.72 3.56 10.99
C ARG A 349 -11.86 2.57 11.29
N SER A 350 -12.15 1.70 10.34
CA SER A 350 -13.24 0.72 10.44
C SER A 350 -12.93 -0.51 9.59
N VAL A 351 -13.53 -1.64 9.95
CA VAL A 351 -13.51 -2.88 9.17
C VAL A 351 -14.94 -3.33 8.98
N GLU A 352 -15.35 -3.50 7.72
CA GLU A 352 -16.70 -3.94 7.36
C GLU A 352 -16.65 -5.32 6.72
N VAL A 353 -17.56 -6.20 7.11
CA VAL A 353 -17.77 -7.52 6.50
C VAL A 353 -19.16 -7.53 5.89
N ARG A 354 -19.24 -7.87 4.60
CA ARG A 354 -20.50 -7.92 3.83
C ARG A 354 -20.46 -9.05 2.81
N ALA A 355 -21.58 -9.35 2.18
CA ALA A 355 -21.66 -10.35 1.13
C ALA A 355 -20.87 -9.94 -0.13
N VAL A 356 -20.28 -10.93 -0.82
CA VAL A 356 -19.60 -10.71 -2.10
C VAL A 356 -20.59 -10.17 -3.15
N GLY A 357 -20.15 -9.18 -3.92
CA GLY A 357 -20.93 -8.58 -5.02
C GLY A 357 -21.84 -7.42 -4.57
N VAL A 358 -21.99 -7.17 -3.27
CA VAL A 358 -22.68 -5.98 -2.77
C VAL A 358 -21.70 -4.82 -2.82
N THR A 359 -21.90 -3.92 -3.78
CA THR A 359 -21.04 -2.74 -4.01
C THR A 359 -21.90 -1.56 -4.44
N LYS A 360 -21.39 -0.34 -4.18
CA LYS A 360 -22.08 0.88 -4.61
C LYS A 360 -22.17 1.00 -6.13
N GLY A 361 -21.19 0.47 -6.89
CA GLY A 361 -21.28 0.37 -8.35
C GLY A 361 -22.41 -0.55 -8.82
N ALA A 362 -22.52 -1.75 -8.24
CA ALA A 362 -23.64 -2.66 -8.56
C ALA A 362 -25.01 -2.08 -8.18
N ALA A 363 -25.08 -1.25 -7.13
CA ALA A 363 -26.30 -0.53 -6.76
C ALA A 363 -26.77 0.41 -7.88
N ILE A 364 -25.83 1.17 -8.46
CA ILE A 364 -26.13 2.11 -9.55
C ILE A 364 -26.65 1.38 -10.79
N ASP A 365 -26.04 0.26 -11.17
CA ASP A 365 -26.49 -0.55 -12.30
C ASP A 365 -27.97 -0.96 -12.16
N ARG A 366 -28.35 -1.39 -10.95
CA ARG A 366 -29.74 -1.75 -10.62
C ARG A 366 -30.68 -0.55 -10.63
N ILE A 367 -30.28 0.58 -10.05
CA ILE A 367 -31.10 1.81 -10.04
C ILE A 367 -31.31 2.32 -11.47
N LEU A 368 -30.28 2.31 -12.31
CA LEU A 368 -30.40 2.66 -13.73
C LEU A 368 -31.36 1.72 -14.46
N GLY A 369 -31.29 0.42 -14.18
CA GLY A 369 -32.28 -0.57 -14.63
C GLY A 369 -33.71 -0.15 -14.24
N GLU A 370 -33.97 0.11 -12.97
CA GLU A 370 -35.30 0.51 -12.48
C GLU A 370 -35.79 1.84 -13.06
N ILE A 371 -34.92 2.83 -13.25
CA ILE A 371 -35.26 4.12 -13.86
C ILE A 371 -35.77 3.92 -15.29
N VAL A 372 -35.16 3.01 -16.03
CA VAL A 372 -35.55 2.68 -17.40
C VAL A 372 -36.90 1.95 -17.45
N HIS A 373 -37.21 1.13 -16.44
CA HIS A 373 -38.45 0.35 -16.39
C HIS A 373 -39.65 1.15 -15.85
N ASN A 374 -39.44 2.05 -14.86
CA ASN A 374 -40.53 2.77 -14.17
C ASN A 374 -40.90 4.12 -14.79
N LYS A 375 -40.13 4.67 -15.73
CA LYS A 375 -40.46 5.90 -16.47
C LYS A 375 -40.14 5.74 -17.95
N ASN A 376 -41.06 6.17 -18.82
CA ASN A 376 -40.74 6.53 -20.22
C ASN A 376 -39.70 7.66 -20.19
N MET A 377 -38.42 7.29 -20.18
CA MET A 377 -37.28 8.21 -20.20
C MET A 377 -37.43 9.12 -21.43
N LYS A 378 -37.69 10.42 -21.22
CA LYS A 378 -37.94 11.36 -22.33
C LYS A 378 -36.65 11.71 -23.09
N ALA A 379 -35.49 11.60 -22.43
CA ALA A 379 -34.16 11.87 -22.98
C ALA A 379 -33.10 11.02 -22.25
N PRO A 380 -32.02 10.58 -22.93
CA PRO A 380 -30.88 9.90 -22.30
C PRO A 380 -30.14 10.83 -21.33
N ILE A 381 -29.47 10.28 -20.32
CA ILE A 381 -28.63 11.05 -19.37
C ILE A 381 -27.41 11.59 -20.12
N ASP A 382 -27.22 12.90 -20.08
CA ASP A 382 -26.14 13.62 -20.77
C ASP A 382 -25.12 14.28 -19.81
N TYR A 383 -25.38 14.22 -18.50
CA TYR A 383 -24.50 14.71 -17.43
C TYR A 383 -24.51 13.80 -16.20
N VAL A 384 -23.34 13.47 -15.67
CA VAL A 384 -23.19 12.66 -14.45
C VAL A 384 -22.16 13.30 -13.52
N LEU A 385 -22.59 13.60 -12.29
CA LEU A 385 -21.72 14.06 -11.21
C LEU A 385 -21.77 13.06 -10.06
N CYS A 386 -20.64 12.42 -9.77
CA CYS A 386 -20.49 11.45 -8.70
C CYS A 386 -19.55 12.00 -7.62
N ILE A 387 -20.08 12.24 -6.43
CA ILE A 387 -19.33 12.78 -5.29
C ILE A 387 -19.43 11.80 -4.13
N GLY A 388 -18.32 11.40 -3.54
CA GLY A 388 -18.37 10.55 -2.36
C GLY A 388 -17.06 10.37 -1.61
N HIS A 389 -17.17 9.94 -0.36
CA HIS A 389 -16.09 9.34 0.41
C HIS A 389 -16.25 7.82 0.42
N PHE A 390 -15.96 7.19 -0.72
CA PHE A 390 -16.14 5.75 -0.87
C PHE A 390 -14.92 4.95 -0.39
N LEU A 391 -15.20 3.77 0.17
CA LEU A 391 -14.18 2.79 0.53
C LEU A 391 -13.58 2.19 -0.73
N ASN A 392 -12.38 1.61 -0.65
CA ASN A 392 -11.65 1.16 -1.85
C ASN A 392 -12.44 0.16 -2.72
N LYS A 393 -13.24 -0.72 -2.10
CA LYS A 393 -14.09 -1.68 -2.83
C LYS A 393 -15.36 -1.06 -3.44
N ASP A 394 -15.70 0.18 -3.07
CA ASP A 394 -16.84 0.94 -3.58
C ASP A 394 -16.40 2.05 -4.56
N GLU A 395 -15.11 2.11 -4.92
CA GLU A 395 -14.61 3.02 -5.95
C GLU A 395 -14.83 2.50 -7.37
N ASP A 396 -15.41 1.30 -7.50
CA ASP A 396 -15.91 0.75 -8.76
C ASP A 396 -16.88 1.72 -9.45
N ILE A 397 -17.68 2.45 -8.67
CA ILE A 397 -18.59 3.50 -9.13
C ILE A 397 -17.89 4.64 -9.90
N TYR A 398 -16.64 4.96 -9.59
CA TYR A 398 -15.90 6.02 -10.29
C TYR A 398 -15.43 5.59 -11.67
N SER A 399 -15.28 4.29 -11.88
CA SER A 399 -14.91 3.68 -13.16
C SER A 399 -16.12 3.22 -13.97
N PHE A 400 -17.31 3.15 -13.36
CA PHE A 400 -18.53 2.66 -13.99
C PHE A 400 -18.95 3.46 -15.24
N PHE A 401 -18.82 4.78 -15.20
CA PHE A 401 -19.18 5.67 -16.31
C PHE A 401 -17.96 6.12 -17.14
N GLU A 402 -16.77 5.59 -16.87
CA GLU A 402 -15.61 5.91 -17.70
C GLU A 402 -15.67 5.13 -19.00
N PRO A 403 -15.51 5.78 -20.17
CA PRO A 403 -15.31 5.07 -21.41
C PRO A 403 -14.02 4.24 -21.30
N GLU A 404 -14.09 2.94 -21.59
CA GLU A 404 -12.90 2.08 -21.63
C GLU A 404 -11.85 2.74 -22.54
N LEU A 405 -10.77 3.24 -21.94
CA LEU A 405 -9.61 3.68 -22.69
C LEU A 405 -9.06 2.45 -23.42
N PRO A 406 -8.81 2.51 -24.75
CA PRO A 406 -8.18 1.41 -25.45
C PRO A 406 -6.85 1.10 -24.75
N ALA A 407 -6.70 -0.15 -24.31
CA ALA A 407 -5.52 -0.62 -23.61
C ALA A 407 -4.27 -0.21 -24.40
N MET A 408 -3.43 0.63 -23.80
CA MET A 408 -2.10 0.94 -24.32
C MET A 408 -1.39 -0.39 -24.51
N THR A 409 -1.21 -0.79 -25.77
CA THR A 409 -0.35 -1.89 -26.13
C THR A 409 1.02 -1.59 -25.56
N HIS A 410 1.49 -2.43 -24.63
CA HIS A 410 2.88 -2.41 -24.19
C HIS A 410 3.76 -2.66 -25.43
N ILE A 411 4.23 -1.57 -26.05
CA ILE A 411 5.30 -1.64 -27.03
C ILE A 411 6.54 -2.03 -26.24
N SER A 412 6.84 -3.33 -26.22
CA SER A 412 8.15 -3.86 -25.88
C SER A 412 9.14 -3.40 -26.94
N SER A 413 9.65 -2.18 -26.81
CA SER A 413 10.81 -1.74 -27.59
C SER A 413 12.06 -2.31 -26.93
N ARG A 414 12.44 -3.51 -27.35
CA ARG A 414 13.77 -4.07 -27.10
C ARG A 414 14.77 -3.25 -27.94
N ALA A 415 15.29 -2.17 -27.36
CA ALA A 415 16.34 -1.38 -27.98
C ALA A 415 17.68 -2.09 -27.76
N THR A 416 18.23 -2.66 -28.83
CA THR A 416 19.61 -3.12 -28.94
C THR A 416 20.51 -1.89 -29.03
N SER A 417 21.38 -1.65 -28.04
CA SER A 417 22.45 -0.65 -28.15
C SER A 417 23.70 -1.25 -28.81
N PRO A 418 24.44 -0.50 -29.63
CA PRO A 418 25.63 -0.98 -30.33
C PRO A 418 26.88 -0.93 -29.44
N ASP A 419 27.69 -2.00 -29.49
CA ASP A 419 29.03 -2.08 -28.90
C ASP A 419 30.01 -1.10 -29.58
N PRO A 420 30.76 -0.27 -28.83
CA PRO A 420 31.68 0.67 -29.45
C PRO A 420 33.15 0.38 -29.12
N TYR A 421 33.69 -0.82 -29.37
CA TYR A 421 35.15 -1.01 -29.51
C TYR A 421 35.48 -2.19 -30.43
N GLY A 422 35.81 -1.88 -31.68
CA GLY A 422 36.43 -2.83 -32.60
C GLY A 422 37.96 -2.74 -32.53
N TYR A 423 38.61 -3.86 -32.20
CA TYR A 423 39.96 -4.16 -32.65
C TYR A 423 40.09 -5.64 -32.99
N ALA A 424 40.64 -5.90 -34.17
CA ALA A 424 40.75 -7.19 -34.81
C ALA A 424 41.90 -8.04 -34.27
N SER A 425 41.72 -9.37 -34.24
CA SER A 425 42.81 -10.32 -34.47
C SER A 425 42.30 -11.67 -34.99
N ARG A 426 42.98 -12.15 -36.04
CA ARG A 426 42.81 -13.43 -36.73
C ARG A 426 43.24 -14.61 -35.85
N GLY A 427 42.59 -15.77 -36.00
CA GLY A 427 43.18 -17.04 -35.54
C GLY A 427 42.21 -18.23 -35.45
N SER A 428 42.09 -18.98 -36.54
CA SER A 428 41.82 -20.42 -36.68
C SER A 428 41.29 -21.26 -35.48
N LYS A 429 40.16 -21.94 -35.72
CA LYS A 429 39.66 -23.12 -34.98
C LYS A 429 40.64 -24.31 -35.07
N PRO A 430 40.53 -25.26 -34.14
CA PRO A 430 40.22 -26.63 -34.57
C PRO A 430 39.10 -27.31 -33.78
N LYS A 431 38.57 -28.39 -34.37
CA LYS A 431 37.43 -29.23 -33.97
C LYS A 431 37.89 -30.57 -33.34
N LEU A 432 37.12 -31.03 -32.34
CA LEU A 432 36.70 -32.44 -32.01
C LEU A 432 37.79 -33.45 -31.55
N PRO A 433 37.44 -34.66 -30.99
CA PRO A 433 36.13 -35.29 -30.72
C PRO A 433 35.96 -35.91 -29.30
N GLY A 434 34.76 -36.46 -29.01
CA GLY A 434 34.41 -37.10 -27.74
C GLY A 434 34.67 -38.61 -27.62
N SER A 435 34.37 -39.17 -26.43
CA SER A 435 34.15 -40.61 -26.15
C SER A 435 33.34 -40.76 -24.84
N ARG A 436 32.14 -41.35 -24.88
CA ARG A 436 31.74 -42.72 -24.45
C ARG A 436 31.83 -43.02 -22.93
N THR A 437 30.63 -43.17 -22.36
CA THR A 437 30.14 -43.72 -21.05
C THR A 437 30.70 -45.12 -20.65
N PRO A 438 30.50 -45.73 -19.43
CA PRO A 438 29.31 -45.64 -18.54
C PRO A 438 29.40 -45.88 -16.98
N LYS A 439 28.31 -45.45 -16.30
CA LYS A 439 27.52 -46.03 -15.16
C LYS A 439 28.04 -46.19 -13.69
N SER A 440 27.07 -45.85 -12.80
CA SER A 440 26.84 -46.22 -11.37
C SER A 440 27.40 -45.24 -10.32
N GLN A 441 26.71 -44.73 -9.29
CA GLN A 441 25.43 -45.06 -8.63
C GLN A 441 24.89 -43.84 -7.83
N ALA A 442 23.62 -43.91 -7.43
CA ALA A 442 22.70 -42.92 -6.80
C ALA A 442 23.22 -42.09 -5.59
N HIS A 443 22.64 -40.98 -5.11
CA HIS A 443 21.24 -40.56 -4.92
C HIS A 443 21.17 -39.02 -4.73
N LEU A 444 20.17 -38.31 -5.28
CA LEU A 444 19.10 -37.64 -4.52
C LEU A 444 18.12 -36.93 -5.47
N MET A 445 16.83 -37.07 -5.14
CA MET A 445 15.67 -36.71 -5.95
C MET A 445 15.55 -35.23 -6.30
N LYS A 446 15.31 -34.94 -7.57
CA LYS A 446 14.53 -33.79 -8.04
C LYS A 446 14.01 -34.12 -9.43
N GLN A 447 12.68 -34.14 -9.61
CA GLN A 447 11.88 -34.10 -10.86
C GLN A 447 10.57 -34.86 -10.61
N ARG A 448 9.43 -34.59 -11.23
CA ARG A 448 8.91 -33.57 -12.15
C ARG A 448 7.41 -33.80 -12.18
N SER A 449 6.68 -32.80 -12.62
CA SER A 449 5.33 -32.88 -13.18
C SER A 449 5.18 -33.95 -14.28
N LEU A 450 4.06 -34.70 -14.28
CA LEU A 450 3.02 -34.71 -15.33
C LEU A 450 2.11 -35.97 -15.27
N SER A 451 0.80 -35.71 -15.11
CA SER A 451 -0.39 -36.29 -15.77
C SER A 451 -0.58 -37.79 -16.09
N THR A 452 -1.88 -38.16 -16.11
CA THR A 452 -2.59 -39.30 -16.77
C THR A 452 -2.49 -40.67 -16.06
N LEU A 453 -3.51 -41.53 -15.88
CA LEU A 453 -4.86 -41.79 -16.44
C LEU A 453 -5.59 -42.64 -15.32
N GLU A 454 -6.91 -42.63 -15.09
CA GLU A 454 -7.91 -43.48 -15.77
C GLU A 454 -9.35 -43.15 -15.34
N ARG A 455 -10.29 -43.50 -16.21
CA ARG A 455 -11.66 -43.01 -16.38
C ARG A 455 -12.58 -44.22 -16.55
N SER A 456 -13.77 -44.23 -15.92
CA SER A 456 -14.94 -45.04 -16.34
C SER A 456 -16.22 -44.24 -16.01
N ASN A 457 -16.91 -43.57 -16.95
CA ASN A 457 -17.93 -43.98 -17.97
C ASN A 457 -19.14 -44.72 -17.34
N PHE A 458 -20.42 -44.32 -17.40
CA PHE A 458 -21.30 -43.53 -18.31
C PHE A 458 -22.49 -42.92 -17.48
N GLY A 459 -23.28 -41.91 -17.88
CA GLY A 459 -23.44 -41.23 -19.18
C GLY A 459 -24.26 -39.92 -19.16
N THR A 460 -23.82 -39.01 -20.04
CA THR A 460 -24.57 -38.11 -20.94
C THR A 460 -25.76 -37.25 -20.48
N SER A 461 -25.53 -35.94 -20.33
CA SER A 461 -26.07 -34.95 -21.29
C SER A 461 -25.12 -33.75 -21.39
N SER A 462 -25.10 -33.12 -22.56
CA SER A 462 -23.98 -32.41 -23.16
C SER A 462 -24.04 -30.90 -22.96
N TRP A 463 -22.99 -30.29 -22.42
CA TRP A 463 -22.59 -28.91 -22.76
C TRP A 463 -21.07 -28.83 -22.93
N ARG A 464 -20.63 -28.84 -24.19
CA ARG A 464 -19.26 -28.50 -24.60
C ARG A 464 -19.07 -26.98 -24.50
N GLN A 465 -17.82 -26.59 -24.26
CA GLN A 465 -17.28 -25.26 -24.53
C GLN A 465 -17.84 -24.66 -25.83
N LEU A 466 -18.69 -23.64 -25.70
CA LEU A 466 -18.58 -22.45 -26.55
C LEU A 466 -17.60 -21.53 -25.80
N GLY A 467 -16.55 -21.05 -26.46
CA GLY A 467 -16.75 -19.86 -27.28
C GLY A 467 -16.91 -18.70 -26.32
N ARG A 468 -15.82 -17.96 -26.11
CA ARG A 468 -15.86 -16.62 -25.57
C ARG A 468 -16.54 -15.78 -26.66
N ASP A 469 -17.84 -16.01 -26.83
CA ASP A 469 -18.68 -15.23 -27.73
C ASP A 469 -18.73 -13.83 -27.17
N ASP A 470 -18.55 -12.90 -28.09
CA ASP A 470 -18.77 -11.48 -27.96
C ASP A 470 -19.66 -11.16 -26.75
N ARG A 471 -19.06 -10.54 -25.74
CA ARG A 471 -19.85 -9.61 -24.93
C ARG A 471 -20.33 -8.57 -25.93
N ALA A 472 -21.56 -8.81 -26.35
CA ALA A 472 -22.35 -7.94 -27.18
C ALA A 472 -21.95 -6.50 -26.86
N SER A 473 -21.40 -5.84 -27.88
CA SER A 473 -21.79 -4.47 -28.16
C SER A 473 -23.21 -4.30 -27.67
N HIS A 474 -23.41 -3.49 -26.62
CA HIS A 474 -24.74 -3.06 -26.20
C HIS A 474 -25.36 -2.32 -27.39
N GLU A 475 -25.91 -3.07 -28.34
CA GLU A 475 -26.86 -2.60 -29.32
C GLU A 475 -28.13 -2.29 -28.55
N GLY A 476 -28.28 -1.01 -28.21
CA GLY A 476 -29.54 -0.39 -27.85
C GLY A 476 -30.01 -0.59 -26.41
N SER A 477 -29.43 0.17 -25.47
CA SER A 477 -30.31 0.90 -24.54
C SER A 477 -29.94 2.38 -24.61
N SER A 478 -30.89 3.19 -25.06
CA SER A 478 -30.79 4.63 -25.26
C SER A 478 -30.83 5.41 -23.93
N VAL A 479 -30.03 4.99 -22.95
CA VAL A 479 -30.11 5.44 -21.55
C VAL A 479 -29.04 6.49 -21.23
N LEU A 480 -27.86 6.38 -21.85
CA LEU A 480 -26.73 7.29 -21.63
C LEU A 480 -26.28 7.89 -22.97
N ASP A 481 -26.25 9.23 -23.06
CA ASP A 481 -25.58 10.00 -24.11
C ASP A 481 -24.46 10.83 -23.46
N LEU A 482 -23.65 10.14 -22.65
CA LEU A 482 -22.64 10.77 -21.80
C LEU A 482 -21.33 10.94 -22.56
N LYS A 483 -20.99 12.18 -22.89
CA LYS A 483 -19.65 12.53 -23.36
C LYS A 483 -18.67 12.47 -22.19
N GLY A 484 -17.46 11.99 -22.42
CA GLY A 484 -16.43 11.85 -21.37
C GLY A 484 -16.11 13.15 -20.62
N GLU A 485 -16.36 14.32 -21.23
CA GLU A 485 -16.22 15.66 -20.62
C GLU A 485 -17.36 16.05 -19.67
N ASN A 486 -18.51 15.38 -19.75
CA ASN A 486 -19.68 15.62 -18.91
C ASN A 486 -19.76 14.63 -17.73
N TYR A 487 -18.73 13.80 -17.54
CA TYR A 487 -18.59 12.91 -16.39
C TYR A 487 -17.59 13.48 -15.38
N PHE A 488 -18.09 13.81 -14.20
CA PHE A 488 -17.30 14.31 -13.08
C PHE A 488 -17.33 13.31 -11.92
N SER A 489 -16.23 12.60 -11.70
CA SER A 489 -16.03 11.76 -10.51
C SER A 489 -15.13 12.47 -9.50
N CYS A 490 -15.65 12.67 -8.28
CA CYS A 490 -15.05 13.50 -7.24
C CYS A 490 -14.93 12.72 -5.94
N ALA A 491 -13.70 12.49 -5.46
CA ALA A 491 -13.52 11.97 -4.12
C ALA A 491 -13.41 13.09 -3.09
N VAL A 492 -14.02 12.87 -1.94
CA VAL A 492 -13.98 13.84 -0.82
C VAL A 492 -12.89 13.44 0.18
N SER A 493 -11.97 14.38 0.43
CA SER A 493 -10.92 14.28 1.46
C SER A 493 -10.02 13.03 1.39
N LYS A 494 -9.95 12.36 0.22
CA LYS A 494 -9.18 11.12 0.01
C LYS A 494 -8.10 11.31 -1.04
N LYS A 495 -6.83 11.12 -0.63
CA LYS A 495 -5.65 11.32 -1.51
C LYS A 495 -5.35 10.16 -2.46
N ARG A 496 -5.88 8.96 -2.18
CA ARG A 496 -5.72 7.77 -3.02
C ARG A 496 -7.10 7.27 -3.39
N THR A 497 -7.47 7.46 -4.66
CA THR A 497 -8.78 7.08 -5.18
C THR A 497 -8.71 6.91 -6.70
N ASN A 498 -9.66 6.19 -7.27
CA ASN A 498 -9.88 6.10 -8.72
C ASN A 498 -10.69 7.27 -9.31
N ALA A 499 -11.15 8.23 -8.50
CA ALA A 499 -11.87 9.41 -8.99
C ALA A 499 -10.97 10.33 -9.85
N ARG A 500 -11.57 11.13 -10.75
CA ARG A 500 -10.85 12.09 -11.62
C ARG A 500 -10.45 13.37 -10.89
N TYR A 501 -11.28 13.81 -9.94
CA TYR A 501 -11.12 15.08 -9.23
C TYR A 501 -11.15 14.89 -7.71
N LEU A 502 -10.58 15.86 -7.00
CA LEU A 502 -10.58 15.94 -5.55
C LEU A 502 -11.39 17.14 -5.05
N LEU A 503 -12.30 16.88 -4.11
CA LEU A 503 -12.88 17.88 -3.23
C LEU A 503 -12.17 17.78 -1.86
N ARG A 504 -11.67 18.90 -1.33
CA ARG A 504 -10.77 18.87 -0.16
C ARG A 504 -11.54 18.56 1.11
N SER A 505 -12.76 19.05 1.22
CA SER A 505 -13.59 18.94 2.42
C SER A 505 -15.07 18.72 2.06
N SER A 506 -15.87 18.33 3.05
CA SER A 506 -17.34 18.31 2.91
C SER A 506 -17.93 19.72 2.75
N SER A 507 -17.21 20.78 3.17
CA SER A 507 -17.63 22.16 2.92
C SER A 507 -17.58 22.50 1.42
N ASP A 508 -16.57 22.01 0.69
CA ASP A 508 -16.47 22.20 -0.77
C ASP A 508 -17.64 21.52 -1.49
N VAL A 509 -18.14 20.39 -0.95
CA VAL A 509 -19.34 19.70 -1.47
C VAL A 509 -20.58 20.57 -1.26
N VAL A 510 -20.69 21.23 -0.10
CA VAL A 510 -21.81 22.13 0.22
C VAL A 510 -21.81 23.35 -0.70
N GLU A 511 -20.65 23.95 -0.96
CA GLU A 511 -20.50 25.07 -1.88
C GLU A 511 -20.92 24.67 -3.31
N LEU A 512 -20.40 23.56 -3.83
CA LEU A 512 -20.75 23.04 -5.14
C LEU A 512 -22.27 22.77 -5.28
N LEU A 513 -22.89 22.14 -4.27
CA LEU A 513 -24.33 21.86 -4.31
C LEU A 513 -25.18 23.13 -4.22
N LYS A 514 -24.73 24.16 -3.48
CA LYS A 514 -25.39 25.48 -3.44
C LYS A 514 -25.34 26.15 -4.82
N GLU A 515 -24.17 26.18 -5.46
CA GLU A 515 -24.03 26.75 -6.80
C GLU A 515 -24.89 26.02 -7.84
N LEU A 516 -24.92 24.69 -7.80
CA LEU A 516 -25.79 23.90 -8.67
C LEU A 516 -27.27 24.22 -8.42
N ALA A 517 -27.69 24.31 -7.16
CA ALA A 517 -29.07 24.63 -6.79
C ALA A 517 -29.48 26.06 -7.17
N ASP A 518 -28.55 27.01 -7.22
CA ASP A 518 -28.81 28.38 -7.67
C ASP A 518 -28.96 28.49 -9.19
N THR A 519 -28.51 27.49 -9.96
CA THR A 519 -28.79 27.40 -11.41
C THR A 519 -30.16 26.80 -11.74
N VAL A 520 -30.86 26.24 -10.75
CA VAL A 520 -32.21 25.68 -10.93
C VAL A 520 -33.23 26.84 -10.79
N PRO A 521 -34.15 27.00 -11.76
CA PRO A 521 -35.09 28.12 -11.82
C PRO A 521 -36.16 28.14 -10.72
#